data_AF-A0A0F9ASH1-F1
#
_entry.id   AF-A0A0F9ASH1-F1
#
_cell.length_a   1.000
_cell.length_b   1.000
_cell.length_c   1.000
_cell.angle_alpha   90.00
_cell.angle_beta   90.00
_cell.angle_gamma   90.00
#
_symmetry.space_group_name_H-M   'P 1'
#
loop_
_entity.id
_entity.type
_entity.pdbx_description
1 polymer ?
#
loop_
_entity_poly.entity_id
_entity_poly.type
_entity_poly.pdbx_seq_one_letter_code
_entity_poly.pdbx_strand_id
1 'polypeptide(L)'
;MDLKTLEETPPWDWPEGTNKFFLDILRNNQAEKTDRLLAAELTGDFTVINDELADILLSILQNGNESEKLRAKAVISLGPVLEYTDTDGFEDPGDVPISENTFHRKT
;
A
#
# COMPACT_ATOMS: atom_id res chain seq x y z
N MET A 1 9.15 -0.14 15.48
CA MET A 1 7.91 0.54 15.07
C MET A 1 6.77 -0.42 15.37
N ASP A 2 5.60 0.08 15.74
CA ASP A 2 4.44 -0.73 16.12
C ASP A 2 3.23 -0.29 15.29
N LEU A 3 2.48 -1.24 14.75
CA LEU A 3 1.37 -0.95 13.83
C LEU A 3 0.25 -0.15 14.48
N LYS A 4 -0.08 -0.44 15.75
CA LYS A 4 -1.13 0.29 16.48
C LYS A 4 -0.74 1.73 16.73
N THR A 5 0.54 1.94 17.05
CA THR A 5 1.08 3.30 17.19
C THR A 5 0.92 4.08 15.89
N LEU A 6 1.18 3.46 14.73
CA LEU A 6 0.97 4.12 13.43
C LEU A 6 -0.50 4.39 13.14
N GLU A 7 -1.40 3.45 13.45
CA GLU A 7 -2.86 3.63 13.31
C GLU A 7 -3.38 4.83 14.10
N GLU A 8 -2.81 5.09 15.28
CA GLU A 8 -3.17 6.22 16.15
C GLU A 8 -2.40 7.52 15.82
N THR A 9 -1.37 7.44 14.97
CA THR A 9 -0.53 8.59 14.59
C THR A 9 -0.98 9.10 13.23
N PRO A 10 -1.14 10.43 13.06
CA PRO A 10 -1.42 10.97 11.74
C PRO A 10 -0.35 10.59 10.70
N PRO A 11 -0.71 10.28 9.45
CA PRO A 11 0.22 9.77 8.44
C PRO A 11 1.39 10.69 8.09
N TRP A 12 1.25 12.01 8.26
CA TRP A 12 2.33 12.98 8.06
C TRP A 12 3.32 13.05 9.22
N ASP A 13 2.97 12.48 10.38
CA ASP A 13 3.84 12.37 11.57
C ASP A 13 4.47 10.98 11.66
N TRP A 14 4.25 10.09 10.68
CA TRP A 14 4.86 8.77 10.67
C TRP A 14 6.39 8.85 10.52
N PRO A 15 7.15 8.02 11.24
CA PRO A 15 8.61 8.06 11.16
C PRO A 15 9.13 7.66 9.76
N GLU A 16 10.34 8.12 9.45
CA GLU A 16 11.04 7.67 8.24
C GLU A 16 11.22 6.15 8.25
N GLY A 17 11.01 5.51 7.09
CA GLY A 17 11.10 4.06 6.94
C GLY A 17 9.81 3.29 7.23
N THR A 18 8.69 3.99 7.50
CA THR A 18 7.36 3.36 7.64
C THR A 18 6.98 2.54 6.41
N ASN A 19 7.33 3.00 5.21
CA ASN A 19 7.14 2.24 3.97
C ASN A 19 7.82 0.86 3.99
N LYS A 20 9.08 0.80 4.43
CA LYS A 20 9.84 -0.46 4.56
C LYS A 20 9.22 -1.37 5.61
N PHE A 21 8.78 -0.80 6.72
CA PHE A 21 8.11 -1.55 7.78
C PHE A 21 6.82 -2.22 7.27
N PHE A 22 5.98 -1.50 6.50
CA PHE A 22 4.81 -2.10 5.87
C PHE A 22 5.18 -3.18 4.85
N LEU A 23 6.18 -2.95 4.00
CA LEU A 23 6.67 -3.95 3.05
C LEU A 23 7.08 -5.25 3.74
N ASP A 24 7.82 -5.16 4.84
CA ASP A 24 8.31 -6.33 5.60
C ASP A 24 7.14 -7.16 6.16
N ILE A 25 6.11 -6.50 6.68
CA ILE A 25 4.90 -7.16 7.21
C ILE A 25 4.10 -7.81 6.07
N LEU A 26 3.87 -7.08 4.98
CA LEU A 26 3.03 -7.55 3.86
C LEU A 26 3.67 -8.73 3.12
N ARG A 27 5.00 -8.74 2.97
CA ARG A 27 5.78 -9.84 2.37
C ARG A 27 5.84 -11.08 3.26
N ASN A 28 5.77 -10.92 4.58
CA ASN A 28 5.88 -12.03 5.51
C ASN A 28 4.57 -12.82 5.61
N ASN A 29 4.48 -13.95 4.90
CA ASN A 29 3.31 -14.84 4.96
C ASN A 29 3.10 -15.52 6.34
N GLN A 30 4.09 -15.48 7.23
CA GLN A 30 4.00 -15.96 8.61
C GLN A 30 3.61 -14.86 9.61
N ALA A 31 3.52 -13.59 9.16
CA ALA A 31 3.04 -12.52 10.04
C ALA A 31 1.58 -12.75 10.44
N GLU A 32 1.21 -12.21 11.60
CA GLU A 32 -0.15 -12.30 12.10
C GLU A 32 -1.14 -11.73 11.08
N LYS A 33 -2.27 -12.43 10.89
CA LYS A 33 -3.25 -12.06 9.85
C LYS A 33 -3.83 -10.68 10.09
N THR A 34 -4.00 -10.29 11.34
CA THR A 34 -4.47 -8.95 11.75
C THR A 34 -3.45 -7.88 11.39
N ASP A 35 -2.18 -8.17 11.58
CA ASP A 35 -1.09 -7.23 11.33
C ASP A 35 -0.91 -7.02 9.82
N ARG A 36 -0.94 -8.10 9.03
CA ARG A 36 -0.94 -8.00 7.56
C ARG A 36 -2.13 -7.20 7.04
N LEU A 37 -3.30 -7.37 7.64
CA LEU A 37 -4.49 -6.64 7.26
C LEU A 37 -4.39 -5.15 7.59
N LEU A 38 -3.93 -4.80 8.80
CA LEU A 38 -3.74 -3.42 9.22
C LEU A 38 -2.62 -2.75 8.41
N ALA A 39 -1.50 -3.44 8.16
CA ALA A 39 -0.46 -2.92 7.28
C ALA A 39 -0.99 -2.65 5.86
N ALA A 40 -1.84 -3.53 5.31
CA ALA A 40 -2.44 -3.31 3.99
C ALA A 40 -3.34 -2.08 3.99
N GLU A 41 -4.07 -1.82 5.08
CA GLU A 41 -4.89 -0.63 5.26
C GLU A 41 -4.05 0.65 5.30
N LEU A 42 -3.08 0.71 6.21
CA LEU A 42 -2.25 1.90 6.42
C LEU A 42 -1.36 2.22 5.21
N THR A 43 -0.98 1.21 4.43
CA THR A 43 -0.24 1.38 3.18
C THR A 43 -0.99 2.22 2.14
N GLY A 44 -2.32 2.25 2.18
CA GLY A 44 -3.13 3.03 1.25
C GLY A 44 -3.06 4.54 1.45
N ASP A 45 -2.37 5.01 2.50
CA ASP A 45 -2.24 6.43 2.75
C ASP A 45 -1.29 7.09 1.73
N PHE A 46 -1.70 8.26 1.26
CA PHE A 46 -1.00 9.01 0.22
C PHE A 46 0.37 9.53 0.67
N THR A 47 0.61 9.67 1.98
CA THR A 47 1.92 10.12 2.50
C THR A 47 3.00 9.05 2.41
N VAL A 48 2.63 7.77 2.28
CA VAL A 48 3.56 6.63 2.36
C VAL A 48 3.56 5.76 1.11
N ILE A 49 2.43 5.68 0.40
CA ILE A 49 2.28 4.81 -0.76
C ILE A 49 3.34 5.14 -1.82
N ASN A 50 3.91 4.09 -2.41
CA ASN A 50 4.90 4.21 -3.46
C ASN A 50 4.84 2.97 -4.36
N ASP A 51 5.68 2.93 -5.39
CA ASP A 51 5.74 1.82 -6.35
C ASP A 51 5.89 0.44 -5.68
N GLU A 52 6.79 0.28 -4.70
CA GLU A 52 7.01 -1.00 -4.03
C GLU A 52 5.79 -1.46 -3.23
N LEU A 53 5.13 -0.50 -2.57
CA LEU A 53 3.93 -0.75 -1.79
C LEU A 53 2.73 -1.07 -2.68
N ALA A 54 2.57 -0.37 -3.81
CA ALA A 54 1.56 -0.70 -4.79
C ALA A 54 1.80 -2.09 -5.40
N ASP A 55 3.05 -2.43 -5.74
CA ASP A 55 3.44 -3.75 -6.26
C ASP A 55 3.12 -4.89 -5.28
N ILE A 56 3.36 -4.71 -3.97
CA ILE A 56 3.02 -5.75 -2.99
C ILE A 56 1.50 -5.89 -2.80
N LEU A 57 0.74 -4.80 -2.85
CA LEU A 57 -0.72 -4.84 -2.78
C LEU A 57 -1.31 -5.54 -4.02
N LEU A 58 -0.80 -5.28 -5.21
CA LEU A 58 -1.16 -6.00 -6.44
C LEU A 58 -0.82 -7.49 -6.34
N SER A 59 0.37 -7.81 -5.82
CA SER A 59 0.79 -9.21 -5.61
C SER A 59 -0.14 -9.95 -4.64
N ILE A 60 -0.55 -9.30 -3.56
CA ILE A 60 -1.53 -9.84 -2.60
C ILE A 60 -2.88 -10.06 -3.29
N LEU A 61 -3.37 -9.06 -4.03
CA LEU A 61 -4.65 -9.12 -4.74
C LEU A 61 -4.73 -10.30 -5.73
N GLN A 62 -3.64 -10.52 -6.47
CA GLN A 62 -3.53 -11.58 -7.49
C GLN A 62 -3.26 -12.97 -6.90
N ASN A 63 -2.81 -13.06 -5.65
CA ASN A 63 -2.49 -14.34 -5.02
C ASN A 63 -3.77 -15.05 -4.52
N GLY A 64 -4.25 -16.03 -5.27
CA GLY A 64 -5.43 -16.83 -4.92
C GLY A 64 -5.34 -17.63 -3.62
N ASN A 65 -4.13 -17.79 -3.04
CA ASN A 65 -3.95 -18.42 -1.74
C ASN A 65 -4.07 -17.45 -0.56
N GLU A 66 -4.07 -16.13 -0.82
CA GLU A 66 -4.31 -15.14 0.23
C GLU A 66 -5.78 -15.10 0.63
N SER A 67 -6.03 -14.74 1.90
CA SER A 67 -7.40 -14.63 2.38
C SER A 67 -8.18 -13.58 1.60
N GLU A 68 -9.47 -13.84 1.37
CA GLU A 68 -10.38 -12.89 0.70
C GLU A 68 -10.36 -11.52 1.38
N LYS A 69 -10.34 -11.49 2.72
CA LYS A 69 -10.29 -10.24 3.49
C LYS A 69 -9.03 -9.42 3.19
N LEU A 70 -7.86 -10.06 3.10
CA LEU A 70 -6.61 -9.38 2.81
C LEU A 70 -6.57 -8.89 1.36
N ARG A 71 -7.04 -9.71 0.41
CA ARG A 71 -7.19 -9.32 -1.00
C ARG A 71 -8.13 -8.13 -1.18
N ALA A 72 -9.28 -8.16 -0.51
CA ALA A 72 -10.25 -7.07 -0.50
C ALA A 72 -9.65 -5.79 0.08
N LYS A 73 -8.89 -5.89 1.18
CA LYS A 73 -8.20 -4.73 1.75
C LYS A 73 -7.16 -4.17 0.79
N ALA A 74 -6.38 -5.04 0.12
CA ALA A 74 -5.37 -4.59 -0.83
C ALA A 74 -5.95 -3.78 -2.00
N VAL A 75 -7.08 -4.23 -2.59
CA VAL A 75 -7.72 -3.46 -3.66
C VAL A 75 -8.34 -2.16 -3.16
N ILE A 76 -8.90 -2.13 -1.95
CA ILE A 76 -9.42 -0.90 -1.35
C ILE A 76 -8.28 0.13 -1.16
N SER A 77 -7.14 -0.32 -0.63
CA SER A 77 -5.99 0.54 -0.38
C SER A 77 -5.32 1.06 -1.66
N LEU A 78 -5.41 0.32 -2.77
CA LEU A 78 -4.95 0.78 -4.09
C LEU A 78 -5.87 1.85 -4.70
N GLY A 79 -7.15 1.87 -4.33
CA GLY A 79 -8.16 2.74 -4.95
C GLY A 79 -7.75 4.21 -5.02
N PRO A 80 -7.41 4.87 -3.89
CA PRO A 80 -7.09 6.29 -3.86
C PRO A 80 -5.92 6.67 -4.78
N VAL A 81 -4.82 5.90 -4.74
CA VAL A 81 -3.64 6.22 -5.56
C VAL A 81 -3.93 6.01 -7.05
N LEU A 82 -4.69 4.98 -7.40
CA LEU A 82 -5.08 4.74 -8.79
C LEU A 82 -6.03 5.83 -9.31
N GLU A 83 -7.00 6.27 -8.51
CA GLU A 83 -7.92 7.35 -8.88
C GLU A 83 -7.20 8.68 -9.05
N TYR A 84 -6.31 9.02 -8.11
CA TYR A 84 -5.48 10.22 -8.19
C TYR A 84 -4.64 10.22 -9.46
N THR A 85 -3.89 9.13 -9.69
CA THR A 85 -2.98 9.02 -10.83
C THR A 85 -3.72 9.02 -12.18
N ASP A 86 -4.93 8.45 -12.25
CA ASP A 86 -5.78 8.53 -13.45
C ASP A 86 -6.28 9.97 -13.73
N THR A 87 -6.46 10.78 -12.68
CA THR A 87 -6.96 12.16 -12.78
C THR A 87 -5.84 13.18 -13.03
N ASP A 88 -4.72 13.07 -12.31
CA ASP A 88 -3.62 14.03 -12.34
C ASP A 88 -2.65 13.78 -13.50
N GLY A 89 -2.55 12.53 -13.96
CA GLY A 89 -1.63 12.11 -15.03
C GLY A 89 -0.19 11.98 -14.55
N PHE A 90 0.77 12.07 -15.48
CA PHE A 90 2.20 11.82 -15.22
C PHE A 90 3.12 12.92 -15.76
N GLU A 91 2.59 14.14 -15.93
CA GLU A 91 3.34 15.23 -16.54
C GLU A 91 4.52 15.69 -15.67
N ASP A 92 4.37 15.66 -14.33
CA ASP A 92 5.45 15.81 -13.36
C ASP A 92 5.62 14.52 -12.52
N PRO A 93 6.74 13.79 -12.67
CA PRO A 93 7.01 12.57 -11.90
C PRO A 93 7.07 12.78 -10.38
N GLY A 94 7.23 14.02 -9.91
CA GLY A 94 7.26 14.35 -8.48
C GLY A 94 5.88 14.49 -7.83
N ASP A 95 4.82 14.59 -8.63
CA ASP A 95 3.46 14.91 -8.16
C ASP A 95 2.58 13.67 -7.94
N VAL A 96 3.02 12.51 -8.44
CA VAL A 96 2.32 11.24 -8.27
C VAL A 96 3.09 10.25 -7.38
N PRO A 97 2.42 9.56 -6.43
CA PRO A 97 3.11 8.61 -5.54
C PRO A 97 3.61 7.35 -6.24
N ILE A 98 3.02 6.99 -7.38
CA ILE A 98 3.39 5.80 -8.17
C ILE A 98 3.73 6.20 -9.60
N SER A 99 4.64 5.44 -10.20
CA SER A 99 5.04 5.61 -11.59
C SER A 99 3.96 5.13 -12.57
N GLU A 100 4.01 5.65 -13.80
CA GLU A 100 3.16 5.21 -14.92
C GLU A 100 3.28 3.70 -15.17
N ASN A 101 4.48 3.17 -15.04
CA ASN A 101 4.73 1.73 -15.18
C ASN A 101 3.93 0.92 -14.15
N THR A 102 3.98 1.30 -12.87
CA THR A 102 3.21 0.64 -11.81
C THR A 102 1.71 0.79 -12.04
N PHE A 103 1.26 1.98 -12.45
CA PHE A 103 -0.15 2.22 -12.75
C PHE A 103 -0.70 1.29 -13.84
N HIS A 104 0.06 0.98 -14.89
CA HIS A 104 -0.40 0.11 -15.98
C HIS A 104 -0.41 -1.38 -15.65
N ARG A 105 0.26 -1.83 -14.57
CA ARG A 105 0.25 -3.24 -14.14
C ARG A 105 -1.06 -3.74 -13.57
N LYS A 106 -2.03 -2.84 -13.33
CA LYS A 106 -3.40 -3.22 -12.91
C LYS A 106 -4.22 -3.91 -14.03
N THR A 107 -3.69 -3.94 -15.26
CA THR A 107 -4.31 -4.46 -16.48
C THR A 107 -3.59 -5.69 -16.98
#